data_AF-A0A8S0R3R1-F1
#
_entry.id   AF-A0A8S0R3R1-F1
#
_cell.length_a   1.000
_cell.length_b   1.000
_cell.length_c   1.000
_cell.angle_alpha   90.00
_cell.angle_beta   90.00
_cell.angle_gamma   90.00
#
_symmetry.space_group_name_H-M   'P 1'
#
loop_
_entity.id
_entity.type
_entity.pdbx_description
1 polymer ?
#
loop_
_entity_poly.entity_id
_entity_poly.type
_entity_poly.pdbx_seq_one_letter_code
_entity_poly.pdbx_strand_id
1 'polypeptide(L)'
;MNTAPSPASATGIPSVLPSAPVEYPCLPISSYNCSNLTGDQQDNDMKKLKPSTYKWRLVIAYDGTRFSGWQYQQSTPTVQCIVEEALTRITKLERKDLLLVGAGRTDAGVHAWGQVAHFITPFNYDSLEGVHKALNGLLPSDIRVREISSAVPEFHARFSVKSKIYHYKIYNDTIMDPFHRNYAHHSIYKLNVAAMRDAARHFVGKHDFSAFANTSRNDRVPNPVKNIFHFNVNEMGPLVQLEVEGSGFLFRQVRNMVFDSILLHL
;
A
#
# COMPACT_ATOMS: atom_id res chain seq x y z
N MET A 1 -13.18 -57.78 21.35
CA MET A 1 -14.23 -56.80 21.00
C MET A 1 -14.01 -55.59 21.88
N ASN A 2 -13.48 -54.52 21.27
CA ASN A 2 -13.04 -53.30 21.94
C ASN A 2 -14.24 -52.42 22.29
N THR A 3 -14.35 -51.99 23.54
CA THR A 3 -15.17 -50.85 23.94
C THR A 3 -14.26 -49.81 24.58
N ALA A 4 -14.23 -48.63 23.98
CA ALA A 4 -13.37 -47.50 24.33
C ALA A 4 -13.86 -46.78 25.60
N PRO A 5 -12.97 -46.13 26.37
CA PRO A 5 -13.38 -45.30 27.49
C PRO A 5 -13.83 -43.90 27.04
N SER A 6 -14.78 -43.35 27.80
CA SER A 6 -15.34 -41.99 27.71
C SER A 6 -14.27 -40.89 27.82
N PRO A 7 -14.35 -39.78 27.05
CA PRO A 7 -13.41 -38.68 27.19
C PRO A 7 -13.79 -37.74 28.35
N ALA A 8 -12.74 -37.36 29.09
CA ALA A 8 -12.75 -36.44 30.20
C ALA A 8 -13.09 -34.98 29.81
N SER A 9 -13.67 -34.28 30.78
CA SER A 9 -14.03 -32.86 30.75
C SER A 9 -12.82 -31.95 30.51
N ALA A 10 -12.84 -31.16 29.43
CA ALA A 10 -11.91 -30.06 29.21
C ALA A 10 -12.45 -28.80 29.90
N THR A 11 -11.76 -28.37 30.96
CA THR A 11 -11.95 -27.10 31.65
C THR A 11 -11.60 -25.92 30.72
N GLY A 12 -12.49 -24.93 30.67
CA GLY A 12 -12.43 -23.79 29.76
C GLY A 12 -11.22 -22.87 29.98
N ILE A 13 -10.64 -22.44 28.86
CA ILE A 13 -9.59 -21.42 28.76
C ILE A 13 -10.26 -20.03 28.87
N PRO A 14 -9.74 -19.08 29.67
CA PRO A 14 -10.34 -17.76 29.81
C PRO A 14 -10.24 -16.95 28.51
N SER A 15 -11.36 -16.34 28.12
CA SER A 15 -11.48 -15.47 26.95
C SER A 15 -10.69 -14.17 27.14
N VAL A 16 -9.64 -13.98 26.35
CA VAL A 16 -8.97 -12.69 26.23
C VAL A 16 -9.75 -11.86 25.21
N LEU A 17 -10.47 -10.85 25.69
CA LEU A 17 -11.12 -9.85 24.85
C LEU A 17 -10.04 -9.06 24.05
N PRO A 18 -10.28 -8.73 22.77
CA PRO A 18 -9.36 -7.91 22.00
C PRO A 18 -9.24 -6.51 22.61
N SER A 19 -8.01 -6.08 22.86
CA SER A 19 -7.64 -4.75 23.33
C SER A 19 -8.19 -3.66 22.41
N ALA A 20 -8.70 -2.57 22.99
CA ALA A 20 -9.20 -1.38 22.31
C ALA A 20 -8.18 -0.80 21.28
N PRO A 21 -8.64 -0.14 20.21
CA PRO A 21 -7.76 0.45 19.21
C PRO A 21 -6.87 1.55 19.83
N VAL A 22 -5.56 1.43 19.62
CA VAL A 22 -4.58 2.47 19.96
C VAL A 22 -4.77 3.63 18.99
N GLU A 23 -5.06 4.83 19.50
CA GLU A 23 -5.13 6.05 18.71
C GLU A 23 -3.73 6.51 18.32
N TYR A 24 -3.52 6.77 17.02
CA TYR A 24 -2.27 7.34 16.48
C TYR A 24 -2.58 8.74 15.91
N PRO A 25 -2.57 9.80 16.75
CA PRO A 25 -2.78 11.16 16.26
C PRO A 25 -1.57 11.64 15.44
N CYS A 26 -1.80 12.15 14.23
CA CYS A 26 -0.75 12.73 13.39
C CYS A 26 -0.22 14.05 14.02
N LEU A 27 1.10 14.22 14.10
CA LEU A 27 1.72 15.39 14.73
C LEU A 27 1.46 16.70 13.95
N PRO A 28 1.13 17.83 14.63
CA PRO A 28 0.98 19.14 14.00
C PRO A 28 2.32 19.78 13.60
N ILE A 29 2.26 20.64 12.58
CA ILE A 29 3.40 21.37 12.01
C ILE A 29 3.81 22.50 12.99
N SER A 30 5.07 22.53 13.42
CA SER A 30 5.65 23.70 14.10
C SER A 30 6.11 24.72 13.07
N SER A 31 5.48 25.89 13.05
CA SER A 31 5.90 27.02 12.23
C SER A 31 7.04 27.77 12.90
N TYR A 32 8.23 27.75 12.30
CA TYR A 32 9.27 28.74 12.61
C TYR A 32 9.49 29.68 11.44
N ASN A 33 9.26 30.96 11.71
CA ASN A 33 9.61 32.11 10.89
C ASN A 33 11.14 32.24 10.82
N CYS A 34 11.68 32.46 9.63
CA CYS A 34 13.05 32.90 9.45
C CYS A 34 13.02 34.33 8.89
N SER A 35 13.28 35.30 9.76
CA SER A 35 13.38 36.71 9.45
C SER A 35 14.78 37.07 8.90
N ASN A 36 14.76 37.78 7.78
CA ASN A 36 15.72 38.76 7.23
C ASN A 36 17.18 38.74 7.70
N LEU A 37 18.09 38.56 6.74
CA LEU A 37 19.43 39.17 6.75
C LEU A 37 19.73 39.77 5.37
N THR A 38 19.96 41.08 5.37
CA THR A 38 20.43 41.95 4.29
C THR A 38 21.95 41.89 4.17
N GLY A 39 22.49 42.02 2.94
CA GLY A 39 23.91 42.38 2.72
C GLY A 39 24.47 41.83 1.41
N ASP A 40 24.75 42.74 0.48
CA ASP A 40 25.40 42.51 -0.83
C ASP A 40 26.92 42.27 -0.73
N GLN A 41 27.46 41.71 -1.83
CA GLN A 41 28.86 41.67 -2.30
C GLN A 41 29.77 40.54 -1.77
N GLN A 42 29.99 39.50 -2.59
CA GLN A 42 31.17 39.39 -3.48
C GLN A 42 31.15 38.06 -4.23
N ASP A 43 31.21 38.16 -5.57
CA ASP A 43 31.44 37.05 -6.49
C ASP A 43 32.82 36.40 -6.28
N ASN A 44 32.91 35.12 -6.66
CA ASN A 44 34.07 34.21 -6.62
C ASN A 44 34.36 33.51 -5.28
N ASP A 45 33.50 32.55 -4.91
CA ASP A 45 33.98 31.18 -4.71
C ASP A 45 32.80 30.21 -4.54
N MET A 46 33.01 28.98 -5.02
CA MET A 46 32.07 27.85 -5.01
C MET A 46 30.90 27.94 -6.00
N LYS A 47 31.01 27.15 -7.07
CA LYS A 47 29.87 26.37 -7.56
C LYS A 47 29.13 25.86 -6.33
N LYS A 48 27.96 26.45 -6.00
CA LYS A 48 27.05 25.95 -4.96
C LYS A 48 26.79 24.49 -5.27
N LEU A 49 27.55 23.60 -4.64
CA LEU A 49 27.33 22.18 -4.67
C LEU A 49 25.93 22.03 -4.06
N LYS A 50 24.93 21.69 -4.88
CA LYS A 50 23.65 21.26 -4.33
C LYS A 50 23.99 20.24 -3.25
N PRO A 51 23.48 20.38 -2.01
CA PRO A 51 23.76 19.39 -0.99
C PRO A 51 23.44 18.03 -1.58
N SER A 52 24.42 17.12 -1.57
CA SER A 52 24.26 15.79 -2.13
C SER A 52 23.10 15.13 -1.40
N THR A 53 21.99 14.94 -2.11
CA THR A 53 20.82 14.25 -1.55
C THR A 53 20.96 12.77 -1.85
N TYR A 54 20.82 11.95 -0.82
CA TYR A 54 20.83 10.51 -0.93
C TYR A 54 19.39 10.02 -1.01
N LYS A 55 19.14 9.07 -1.90
CA LYS A 55 17.80 8.51 -2.12
C LYS A 55 17.75 7.08 -1.65
N TRP A 56 16.67 6.77 -0.94
CA TRP A 56 16.46 5.47 -0.32
C TRP A 56 15.14 4.89 -0.81
N ARG A 57 15.14 3.61 -1.16
CA ARG A 57 13.95 2.86 -1.55
C ARG A 57 13.50 2.00 -0.38
N LEU A 58 12.18 1.96 -0.19
CA LEU A 58 11.50 1.09 0.77
C LEU A 58 10.57 0.14 0.02
N VAL A 59 10.47 -1.11 0.50
CA VAL A 59 9.37 -2.02 0.18
C VAL A 59 8.54 -2.21 1.43
N ILE A 60 7.27 -1.81 1.38
CA ILE A 60 6.40 -1.72 2.54
C ILE A 60 5.23 -2.68 2.34
N ALA A 61 5.00 -3.55 3.34
CA ALA A 61 3.77 -4.29 3.48
C ALA A 61 2.90 -3.63 4.55
N TYR A 62 1.60 -3.61 4.34
CA TYR A 62 0.66 -3.16 5.35
C TYR A 62 -0.71 -3.83 5.25
N ASP A 63 -1.31 -4.05 6.41
CA ASP A 63 -2.74 -4.27 6.55
C ASP A 63 -3.48 -2.92 6.54
N GLY A 64 -4.25 -2.66 5.48
CA GLY A 64 -4.97 -1.41 5.29
C GLY A 64 -6.24 -1.24 6.13
N THR A 65 -6.71 -2.27 6.85
CA THR A 65 -8.06 -2.27 7.48
C THR A 65 -8.32 -1.06 8.38
N ARG A 66 -7.30 -0.57 9.11
CA ARG A 66 -7.42 0.54 10.06
C ARG A 66 -6.97 1.90 9.51
N PHE A 67 -6.63 1.98 8.22
CA PHE A 67 -6.05 3.18 7.62
C PHE A 67 -6.95 3.76 6.53
N SER A 68 -6.96 5.09 6.44
CA SER A 68 -7.67 5.83 5.38
C SER A 68 -6.88 5.85 4.06
N GLY A 69 -6.18 4.76 3.77
CA GLY A 69 -5.37 4.54 2.57
C GLY A 69 -3.91 4.91 2.76
N TRP A 70 -3.18 4.93 1.65
CA TRP A 70 -1.76 5.28 1.65
C TRP A 70 -1.53 6.77 1.88
N GLN A 71 -2.17 7.63 1.08
CA GLN A 71 -1.81 9.04 0.93
C GLN A 71 -1.98 9.83 2.23
N TYR A 72 -1.00 10.66 2.60
CA TYR A 72 -1.12 11.57 3.74
C TYR A 72 -2.42 12.39 3.73
N GLN A 73 -3.09 12.45 4.87
CA GLN A 73 -4.27 13.29 5.16
C GLN A 73 -4.11 13.84 6.58
N GLN A 74 -4.61 15.04 6.85
CA GLN A 74 -4.40 15.71 8.12
C GLN A 74 -5.22 15.13 9.28
N SER A 75 -6.40 14.54 8.99
CA SER A 75 -7.40 14.18 10.00
C SER A 75 -7.56 12.68 10.25
N THR A 76 -6.89 11.81 9.50
CA THR A 76 -7.07 10.36 9.58
C THR A 76 -5.74 9.64 9.50
N PRO A 77 -5.55 8.52 10.23
CA PRO A 77 -4.32 7.75 10.15
C PRO A 77 -4.19 7.16 8.74
N THR A 78 -3.12 7.53 8.05
CA THR A 78 -2.76 6.97 6.75
C THR A 78 -1.39 6.31 6.85
N VAL A 79 -1.14 5.33 6.00
CA VAL A 79 0.13 4.59 6.04
C VAL A 79 1.31 5.54 5.81
N GLN A 80 1.16 6.52 4.90
CA GLN A 80 2.19 7.54 4.67
C GLN A 80 2.47 8.38 5.91
N CYS A 81 1.45 8.84 6.66
CA CYS A 81 1.66 9.62 7.90
C CYS A 81 2.53 8.82 8.89
N ILE A 82 2.16 7.57 9.16
CA ILE A 82 2.85 6.72 10.14
C ILE A 82 4.30 6.39 9.71
N VAL A 83 4.52 6.15 8.41
CA VAL A 83 5.88 5.93 7.90
C VAL A 83 6.73 7.20 7.96
N GLU A 84 6.15 8.36 7.64
CA GLU A 84 6.83 9.66 7.76
C GLU A 84 7.20 9.98 9.22
N GLU A 85 6.32 9.70 10.17
CA GLU A 85 6.61 9.88 11.61
C GLU A 85 7.77 9.00 12.09
N ALA A 86 7.78 7.72 11.69
CA ALA A 86 8.88 6.82 12.01
C ALA A 86 10.20 7.32 11.39
N LEU A 87 10.16 7.76 10.12
CA LEU A 87 11.33 8.33 9.44
C LEU A 87 11.81 9.60 10.13
N THR A 88 10.94 10.55 10.47
CA THR A 88 11.30 11.78 11.20
C THR A 88 11.95 11.47 12.54
N ARG A 89 11.49 10.46 13.29
CA ARG A 89 12.13 10.06 14.55
C ARG A 89 13.55 9.53 14.35
N ILE A 90 13.80 8.80 13.26
CA ILE A 90 15.10 8.20 12.95
C ILE A 90 16.06 9.24 12.37
N THR A 91 15.61 10.00 11.37
CA THR A 91 16.44 10.92 10.59
C THR A 91 16.60 12.28 11.23
N LYS A 92 15.69 12.64 12.16
CA LYS A 92 15.55 13.99 12.74
C LYS A 92 15.18 15.08 11.72
N LEU A 93 14.75 14.68 10.52
CA LEU A 93 14.26 15.59 9.48
C LEU A 93 12.77 15.85 9.64
N GLU A 94 12.31 17.04 9.24
CA GLU A 94 10.89 17.28 9.14
C GLU A 94 10.27 16.46 8.00
N ARG A 95 8.97 16.17 8.12
CA ARG A 95 8.19 15.45 7.12
C ARG A 95 8.40 16.00 5.69
N LYS A 96 8.42 17.33 5.55
CA LYS A 96 8.56 18.01 4.25
C LYS A 96 9.93 17.78 3.60
N ASP A 97 10.95 17.49 4.40
CA ASP A 97 12.32 17.32 3.92
C ASP A 97 12.60 15.87 3.49
N LEU A 98 11.84 14.91 4.01
CA LEU A 98 11.91 13.50 3.61
C LEU A 98 11.47 13.27 2.17
N LEU A 99 10.55 14.09 1.64
CA LEU A 99 9.93 13.93 0.33
C LEU A 99 9.48 12.49 0.04
N LEU A 100 8.81 11.85 1.01
CA LEU A 100 8.36 10.47 0.86
C LEU A 100 7.30 10.36 -0.26
N VAL A 101 7.58 9.52 -1.27
CA VAL A 101 6.67 9.27 -2.39
C VAL A 101 6.50 7.77 -2.59
N GLY A 102 5.24 7.31 -2.56
CA GLY A 102 4.85 5.94 -2.89
C GLY A 102 4.66 5.69 -4.39
N ALA A 103 4.77 4.42 -4.80
CA ALA A 103 4.61 3.97 -6.18
C ALA A 103 3.16 4.07 -6.67
N GLY A 104 2.21 3.88 -5.78
CA GLY A 104 0.78 4.06 -6.04
C GLY A 104 0.06 4.63 -4.83
N ARG A 105 -1.17 5.10 -5.05
CA ARG A 105 -2.12 5.33 -3.96
C ARG A 105 -2.94 4.06 -3.77
N THR A 106 -3.31 3.78 -2.54
CA THR A 106 -4.31 2.79 -2.17
C THR A 106 -5.43 3.48 -1.43
N ASP A 107 -6.66 3.02 -1.67
CA ASP A 107 -7.86 3.53 -1.01
C ASP A 107 -7.92 3.04 0.45
N ALA A 108 -8.81 3.64 1.25
CA ALA A 108 -9.07 3.19 2.61
C ALA A 108 -9.40 1.69 2.66
N GLY A 109 -8.82 0.98 3.62
CA GLY A 109 -9.01 -0.47 3.78
C GLY A 109 -8.17 -1.35 2.85
N VAL A 110 -7.57 -0.82 1.78
CA VAL A 110 -6.78 -1.63 0.84
C VAL A 110 -5.42 -1.97 1.44
N HIS A 111 -5.05 -3.26 1.41
CA HIS A 111 -3.75 -3.76 1.88
C HIS A 111 -2.66 -3.65 0.79
N ALA A 112 -1.39 -3.77 1.20
CA ALA A 112 -0.30 -3.97 0.27
C ALA A 112 0.71 -4.98 0.79
N TRP A 113 1.29 -5.78 -0.11
CA TRP A 113 2.39 -6.70 0.22
C TRP A 113 3.77 -6.13 -0.14
N GLY A 114 3.80 -5.12 -1.00
CA GLY A 114 5.04 -4.57 -1.59
C GLY A 114 4.85 -3.18 -2.18
N GLN A 115 4.21 -2.28 -1.43
CA GLN A 115 4.17 -0.87 -1.78
C GLN A 115 5.60 -0.34 -1.78
N VAL A 116 6.10 0.04 -2.95
CA VAL A 116 7.42 0.67 -3.08
C VAL A 116 7.27 2.15 -2.76
N ALA A 117 8.20 2.69 -1.98
CA ALA A 117 8.30 4.13 -1.73
C ALA A 117 9.76 4.58 -1.82
N HIS A 118 9.98 5.89 -1.94
CA HIS A 118 11.29 6.48 -1.77
C HIS A 118 11.22 7.74 -0.93
N PHE A 119 12.30 8.00 -0.18
CA PHE A 119 12.53 9.25 0.54
C PHE A 119 13.98 9.70 0.30
N ILE A 120 14.29 10.93 0.73
CA ILE A 120 15.64 11.49 0.63
C ILE A 120 16.19 11.93 1.98
N THR A 121 17.51 12.00 2.07
CA THR A 121 18.24 12.59 3.19
C THR A 121 19.39 13.46 2.67
N PRO A 122 19.84 14.48 3.43
CA PRO A 122 21.04 15.26 3.08
C PRO A 122 22.34 14.57 3.48
N PHE A 123 22.27 13.38 4.07
CA PHE A 123 23.40 12.59 4.56
C PHE A 123 23.30 11.13 4.08
N ASN A 124 24.45 10.48 3.97
CA ASN A 124 24.54 9.06 3.63
C ASN A 124 24.29 8.18 4.86
N TYR A 125 23.76 6.98 4.65
CA TYR A 125 23.86 5.89 5.62
C TYR A 125 24.95 4.92 5.15
N ASP A 126 25.95 4.67 5.99
CA ASP A 126 26.98 3.68 5.70
C ASP A 126 26.45 2.24 5.82
N SER A 127 25.44 2.04 6.68
CA SER A 127 24.67 0.80 6.78
C SER A 127 23.19 1.10 6.99
N LEU A 128 22.33 0.37 6.27
CA LEU A 128 20.88 0.50 6.38
C LEU A 128 20.25 -0.46 7.41
N GLU A 129 21.03 -1.38 7.98
CA GLU A 129 20.50 -2.39 8.91
C GLU A 129 19.87 -1.75 10.16
N GLY A 130 20.55 -0.77 10.75
CA GLY A 130 20.05 -0.03 11.91
C GLY A 130 18.78 0.76 11.60
N VAL A 131 18.73 1.41 10.43
CA VAL A 131 17.55 2.14 9.95
C VAL A 131 16.37 1.20 9.73
N HIS A 132 16.62 0.03 9.12
CA HIS A 132 15.61 -0.98 8.86
C HIS A 132 14.99 -1.53 10.15
N LYS A 133 15.84 -1.86 11.12
CA LYS A 133 15.43 -2.32 12.46
C LYS A 133 14.65 -1.24 13.20
N ALA A 134 15.15 0.00 13.19
CA ALA A 134 14.49 1.12 13.85
C ALA A 134 13.11 1.41 13.25
N LEU A 135 12.97 1.38 11.91
CA LEU A 135 11.69 1.54 11.23
C LEU A 135 10.69 0.50 11.74
N ASN A 136 11.03 -0.79 11.67
CA ASN A 136 10.12 -1.85 12.10
C ASN A 136 9.87 -1.88 13.63
N GLY A 137 10.78 -1.32 14.43
CA GLY A 137 10.57 -1.15 15.88
C GLY A 137 9.63 0.01 16.23
N LEU A 138 9.56 1.05 15.39
CA LEU A 138 8.68 2.21 15.59
C LEU A 138 7.29 2.02 14.94
N LEU A 139 7.20 1.24 13.87
CA LEU A 139 5.96 1.03 13.13
C LEU A 139 5.00 0.07 13.86
N PRO A 140 3.68 0.34 13.83
CA PRO A 140 2.69 -0.58 14.38
C PRO A 140 2.73 -1.93 13.66
N SER A 141 2.21 -2.98 14.30
CA SER A 141 2.20 -4.36 13.76
C SER A 141 1.69 -4.48 12.32
N ASP A 142 0.77 -3.60 11.96
CA ASP A 142 0.08 -3.60 10.68
C ASP A 142 0.95 -3.05 9.54
N ILE A 143 2.10 -2.42 9.81
CA ILE A 143 2.99 -1.84 8.79
C ILE A 143 4.40 -2.41 8.99
N ARG A 144 4.96 -2.98 7.92
CA ARG A 144 6.32 -3.55 7.92
C ARG A 144 7.10 -3.08 6.73
N VAL A 145 8.29 -2.55 6.99
CA VAL A 145 9.31 -2.32 5.95
C VAL A 145 10.00 -3.66 5.73
N ARG A 146 9.75 -4.28 4.58
CA ARG A 146 10.33 -5.58 4.21
C ARG A 146 11.75 -5.45 3.68
N GLU A 147 12.03 -4.33 3.01
CA GLU A 147 13.32 -4.05 2.39
C GLU A 147 13.60 -2.54 2.46
N ILE A 148 14.86 -2.19 2.68
CA ILE A 148 15.41 -0.84 2.48
C ILE A 148 16.69 -0.96 1.66
N SER A 149 16.86 -0.09 0.68
CA SER A 149 18.05 -0.05 -0.17
C SER A 149 18.41 1.38 -0.54
N SER A 150 19.66 1.62 -0.95
CA SER A 150 19.98 2.84 -1.70
C SER A 150 19.28 2.82 -3.05
N ALA A 151 19.07 4.00 -3.61
CA ALA A 151 18.55 4.17 -4.95
C ALA A 151 19.34 5.26 -5.68
N VAL A 152 19.49 5.11 -6.99
CA VAL A 152 20.12 6.13 -7.83
C VAL A 152 19.31 7.44 -7.78
N PRO A 153 19.95 8.62 -7.94
CA PRO A 153 19.25 9.91 -7.86
C PRO A 153 18.04 10.04 -8.80
N GLU A 154 18.05 9.36 -9.95
CA GLU A 154 17.00 9.39 -10.97
C GLU A 154 15.80 8.50 -10.63
N PHE A 155 15.94 7.58 -9.65
CA PHE A 155 14.85 6.71 -9.24
C PHE A 155 13.68 7.52 -8.70
N HIS A 156 12.46 7.21 -9.14
CA HIS A 156 11.26 7.81 -8.60
C HIS A 156 10.19 6.75 -8.45
N ALA A 157 9.82 6.41 -7.20
CA ALA A 157 8.93 5.29 -6.91
C ALA A 157 7.64 5.28 -7.75
N ARG A 158 7.06 6.44 -8.07
CA ARG A 158 5.86 6.53 -8.93
C ARG A 158 6.11 6.34 -10.43
N PHE A 159 7.26 6.79 -10.94
CA PHE A 159 7.51 6.93 -12.38
C PHE A 159 8.46 5.88 -12.93
N SER A 160 9.32 5.31 -12.08
CA SER A 160 10.22 4.21 -12.44
C SER A 160 9.52 2.83 -12.43
N VAL A 161 8.26 2.77 -12.00
CA VAL A 161 7.45 1.54 -12.00
C VAL A 161 7.27 1.02 -13.43
N LYS A 162 7.46 -0.29 -13.60
CA LYS A 162 7.24 -0.98 -14.88
C LYS A 162 5.86 -1.63 -14.97
N SER A 163 5.41 -2.20 -13.86
CA SER A 163 4.11 -2.81 -13.73
C SER A 163 3.61 -2.74 -12.28
N LYS A 164 2.32 -2.98 -12.10
CA LYS A 164 1.69 -3.15 -10.78
C LYS A 164 0.86 -4.42 -10.83
N ILE A 165 0.94 -5.19 -9.76
CA ILE A 165 0.13 -6.40 -9.57
C ILE A 165 -0.88 -6.12 -8.46
N TYR A 166 -2.15 -6.41 -8.72
CA TYR A 166 -3.22 -6.40 -7.73
C TYR A 166 -3.81 -7.79 -7.60
N HIS A 167 -4.00 -8.24 -6.35
CA HIS A 167 -4.79 -9.43 -6.04
C HIS A 167 -6.11 -8.97 -5.45
N TYR A 168 -7.20 -9.30 -6.13
CA TYR A 168 -8.54 -9.22 -5.57
C TYR A 168 -8.96 -10.62 -5.13
N LYS A 169 -9.44 -10.76 -3.91
CA LYS A 169 -9.79 -12.06 -3.34
C LYS A 169 -11.28 -12.10 -3.02
N ILE A 170 -11.92 -13.21 -3.37
CA ILE A 170 -13.32 -13.48 -3.08
C ILE A 170 -13.38 -14.81 -2.34
N TYR A 171 -13.92 -14.79 -1.13
CA TYR A 171 -14.23 -15.99 -0.39
C TYR A 171 -15.64 -16.44 -0.81
N ASN A 172 -15.71 -17.50 -1.59
CA ASN A 172 -16.92 -18.02 -2.19
C ASN A 172 -17.42 -19.27 -1.49
N ASP A 173 -18.10 -19.06 -0.36
CA ASP A 173 -18.79 -20.10 0.39
C ASP A 173 -19.98 -19.46 1.12
N THR A 174 -20.91 -20.29 1.58
CA THR A 174 -22.08 -19.88 2.37
C THR A 174 -21.69 -19.28 3.72
N ILE A 175 -20.58 -19.73 4.32
CA ILE A 175 -20.09 -19.30 5.63
C ILE A 175 -18.70 -18.69 5.47
N MET A 176 -18.52 -17.44 5.89
CA MET A 176 -17.24 -16.75 5.82
C MET A 176 -16.25 -17.31 6.85
N ASP A 177 -15.05 -17.67 6.41
CA ASP A 177 -13.95 -17.95 7.33
C ASP A 177 -13.49 -16.64 7.99
N PRO A 178 -13.49 -16.53 9.33
CA PRO A 178 -13.06 -15.33 10.03
C PRO A 178 -11.62 -14.91 9.67
N PHE A 179 -10.72 -15.81 9.29
CA PHE A 179 -9.35 -15.46 8.90
C PHE A 179 -9.27 -14.78 7.52
N HIS A 180 -10.33 -14.86 6.72
CA HIS A 180 -10.41 -14.19 5.41
C HIS A 180 -11.25 -12.91 5.44
N ARG A 181 -12.00 -12.63 6.51
CA ARG A 181 -12.99 -11.54 6.60
C ARG A 181 -12.50 -10.14 6.21
N ASN A 182 -11.23 -9.85 6.50
CA ASN A 182 -10.62 -8.55 6.16
C ASN A 182 -9.88 -8.59 4.83
N TYR A 183 -9.55 -9.77 4.29
CA TYR A 183 -8.65 -9.95 3.15
C TYR A 183 -9.33 -10.48 1.89
N ALA A 184 -10.63 -10.76 1.95
CA ALA A 184 -11.43 -11.23 0.83
C ALA A 184 -12.86 -10.70 0.92
N HIS A 185 -13.46 -10.42 -0.24
CA HIS A 185 -14.89 -10.14 -0.34
C HIS A 185 -15.67 -11.45 -0.15
N HIS A 186 -16.72 -11.47 0.68
CA HIS A 186 -17.55 -12.65 0.88
C HIS A 186 -18.65 -12.72 -0.19
N SER A 187 -18.74 -13.84 -0.92
CA SER A 187 -19.85 -14.14 -1.81
C SER A 187 -20.52 -15.45 -1.42
N ILE A 188 -21.80 -15.38 -1.04
CA ILE A 188 -22.64 -16.56 -0.77
C ILE A 188 -23.16 -17.22 -2.05
N TYR A 189 -23.17 -16.50 -3.17
CA TYR A 189 -23.60 -17.02 -4.46
C TYR A 189 -22.46 -17.75 -5.13
N LYS A 190 -22.70 -18.99 -5.57
CA LYS A 190 -21.69 -19.80 -6.26
C LYS A 190 -21.23 -19.11 -7.53
N LEU A 191 -19.93 -18.87 -7.64
CA LEU A 191 -19.35 -18.21 -8.80
C LEU A 191 -19.07 -19.21 -9.92
N ASN A 192 -19.30 -18.79 -11.16
CA ASN A 192 -18.88 -19.55 -12.34
C ASN A 192 -17.45 -19.14 -12.72
N VAL A 193 -16.45 -19.78 -12.12
CA VAL A 193 -15.05 -19.38 -12.33
C VAL A 193 -14.58 -19.58 -13.77
N ALA A 194 -15.11 -20.57 -14.50
CA ALA A 194 -14.79 -20.74 -15.92
C ALA A 194 -15.20 -19.49 -16.72
N ALA A 195 -16.42 -18.99 -16.50
CA ALA A 195 -16.89 -17.79 -17.15
C ALA A 195 -16.17 -16.51 -16.66
N MET A 196 -15.75 -16.46 -15.38
CA MET A 196 -14.87 -15.39 -14.88
C MET A 196 -13.52 -15.37 -15.61
N ARG A 197 -12.92 -16.55 -15.86
CA ARG A 197 -11.67 -16.67 -16.64
C ARG A 197 -11.89 -16.19 -18.08
N ASP A 198 -13.02 -16.54 -18.68
CA ASP A 198 -13.37 -16.09 -20.03
C ASP A 198 -13.49 -14.58 -20.10
N ALA A 199 -14.24 -13.97 -19.17
CA ALA A 199 -14.36 -12.52 -19.04
C ALA A 199 -13.00 -11.83 -18.83
N ALA A 200 -12.15 -12.37 -17.94
CA ALA A 200 -10.84 -11.81 -17.63
C ALA A 200 -9.93 -11.69 -18.87
N ARG A 201 -10.01 -12.65 -19.81
CA ARG A 201 -9.20 -12.64 -21.04
C ARG A 201 -9.47 -11.43 -21.94
N HIS A 202 -10.69 -10.89 -21.93
CA HIS A 202 -11.05 -9.72 -22.74
C HIS A 202 -10.36 -8.43 -22.28
N PHE A 203 -9.89 -8.38 -21.04
CA PHE A 203 -9.18 -7.21 -20.51
C PHE A 203 -7.69 -7.18 -20.85
N VAL A 204 -7.10 -8.31 -21.27
CA VAL A 204 -5.67 -8.40 -21.57
C VAL A 204 -5.34 -7.60 -22.83
N GLY A 205 -4.23 -6.86 -22.79
CA GLY A 205 -3.78 -5.99 -23.86
C GLY A 205 -4.02 -4.50 -23.58
N LYS A 206 -3.85 -3.70 -24.64
CA LYS A 206 -3.90 -2.23 -24.57
C LYS A 206 -5.30 -1.73 -24.93
N HIS A 207 -6.02 -1.22 -23.93
CA HIS A 207 -7.40 -0.76 -24.06
C HIS A 207 -7.60 0.59 -23.40
N ASP A 208 -8.64 1.30 -23.81
CA ASP A 208 -9.19 2.44 -23.08
C ASP A 208 -10.09 1.90 -21.94
N PHE A 209 -9.71 2.19 -20.69
CA PHE A 209 -10.43 1.72 -19.50
C PHE A 209 -11.34 2.79 -18.87
N SER A 210 -11.75 3.81 -19.62
CA SER A 210 -12.60 4.89 -19.10
C SER A 210 -13.91 4.37 -18.50
N ALA A 211 -14.51 3.34 -19.10
CA ALA A 211 -15.74 2.70 -18.59
C ALA A 211 -15.58 2.09 -17.19
N PHE A 212 -14.34 1.79 -16.77
CA PHE A 212 -14.03 1.20 -15.48
C PHE A 212 -13.42 2.22 -14.51
N ALA A 213 -13.34 3.49 -14.87
CA ALA A 213 -12.78 4.53 -14.02
C ALA A 213 -13.88 5.35 -13.36
N ASN A 214 -13.74 5.62 -12.06
CA ASN A 214 -14.56 6.64 -11.42
C ASN A 214 -13.97 8.03 -11.73
N THR A 215 -14.83 9.03 -11.90
CA THR A 215 -14.40 10.43 -12.07
C THR A 215 -13.54 10.87 -10.89
N SER A 216 -12.28 11.21 -11.13
CA SER A 216 -11.40 11.78 -10.11
C SER A 216 -11.65 13.27 -9.97
N ARG A 217 -11.80 13.78 -8.75
CA ARG A 217 -11.99 15.23 -8.46
C ARG A 217 -10.75 16.11 -8.70
N ASN A 218 -9.68 15.62 -9.33
CA ASN A 218 -8.40 16.32 -9.46
C ASN A 218 -8.06 16.73 -10.91
N ASP A 219 -7.34 17.84 -11.03
CA ASP A 219 -7.09 18.69 -12.22
C ASP A 219 -6.31 18.07 -13.40
N ARG A 220 -6.09 16.76 -13.45
CA ARG A 220 -5.49 16.09 -14.61
C ARG A 220 -6.19 14.78 -14.90
N VAL A 221 -6.83 14.69 -16.06
CA VAL A 221 -7.40 13.45 -16.59
C VAL A 221 -6.23 12.49 -16.84
N PRO A 222 -6.09 11.39 -16.07
CA PRO A 222 -5.04 10.42 -16.33
C PRO A 222 -5.30 9.74 -17.67
N ASN A 223 -4.23 9.40 -18.42
CA ASN A 223 -4.36 8.66 -19.67
C ASN A 223 -5.18 7.37 -19.43
N PRO A 224 -6.38 7.24 -20.04
CA PRO A 224 -7.27 6.12 -19.81
C PRO A 224 -6.78 4.83 -20.47
N VAL A 225 -5.86 4.94 -21.43
CA VAL A 225 -5.27 3.80 -22.12
C VAL A 225 -4.25 3.10 -21.21
N LYS A 226 -4.57 1.87 -20.79
CA LYS A 226 -3.69 1.01 -19.99
C LYS A 226 -3.37 -0.26 -20.76
N ASN A 227 -2.25 -0.89 -20.40
CA ASN A 227 -1.90 -2.21 -20.89
C ASN A 227 -1.99 -3.19 -19.74
N ILE A 228 -2.90 -4.15 -19.82
CA ILE A 228 -2.96 -5.29 -18.87
C ILE A 228 -2.13 -6.41 -19.48
N PHE A 229 -1.09 -6.82 -18.77
CA PHE A 229 -0.17 -7.86 -19.21
C PHE A 229 -0.76 -9.25 -19.00
N HIS A 230 -1.39 -9.47 -17.84
CA HIS A 230 -2.14 -10.68 -17.56
C HIS A 230 -3.29 -10.43 -16.57
N PHE A 231 -4.32 -11.26 -16.65
CA PHE A 231 -5.45 -11.27 -15.74
C PHE A 231 -5.85 -12.74 -15.48
N ASN A 232 -5.39 -13.27 -14.34
CA ASN A 232 -5.59 -14.67 -13.97
C ASN A 232 -6.70 -14.80 -12.90
N VAL A 233 -7.49 -15.87 -13.00
CA VAL A 233 -8.49 -16.24 -11.98
C VAL A 233 -8.18 -17.63 -11.45
N ASN A 234 -7.73 -17.68 -10.20
CA ASN A 234 -7.20 -18.86 -9.53
C ASN A 234 -8.16 -19.33 -8.44
N GLU A 235 -8.54 -20.60 -8.47
CA GLU A 235 -9.34 -21.25 -7.42
C GLU A 235 -8.42 -21.95 -6.43
N MET A 236 -8.63 -21.67 -5.14
CA MET A 236 -7.87 -22.23 -4.03
C MET A 236 -8.85 -22.67 -2.93
N GLY A 237 -9.67 -23.68 -3.25
CA GLY A 237 -10.81 -24.07 -2.42
C GLY A 237 -11.88 -22.98 -2.43
N PRO A 238 -12.36 -22.49 -1.27
CA PRO A 238 -13.36 -21.43 -1.21
C PRO A 238 -12.80 -20.07 -1.62
N LEU A 239 -11.48 -19.90 -1.73
CA LEU A 239 -10.87 -18.63 -2.12
C LEU A 239 -10.65 -18.55 -3.63
N VAL A 240 -11.31 -17.60 -4.28
CA VAL A 240 -11.06 -17.22 -5.68
C VAL A 240 -10.20 -15.96 -5.70
N GLN A 241 -9.01 -16.05 -6.28
CA GLN A 241 -8.08 -14.93 -6.44
C GLN A 241 -8.04 -14.46 -7.89
N LEU A 242 -8.31 -13.17 -8.09
CA LEU A 242 -8.16 -12.45 -9.34
C LEU A 242 -6.85 -11.66 -9.29
N GLU A 243 -5.88 -12.06 -10.09
CA GLU A 243 -4.56 -11.44 -10.18
C GLU A 243 -4.44 -10.66 -11.47
N VAL A 244 -4.22 -9.35 -11.37
CA VAL A 244 -4.12 -8.44 -12.52
C VAL A 244 -2.78 -7.73 -12.48
N GLU A 245 -2.00 -7.90 -13.54
CA GLU A 245 -0.79 -7.12 -13.77
C GLU A 245 -1.01 -6.15 -14.93
N GLY A 246 -0.61 -4.89 -14.76
CA GLY A 246 -0.63 -3.93 -15.84
C GLY A 246 0.37 -2.79 -15.67
N SER A 247 0.50 -1.97 -16.71
CA SER A 247 1.39 -0.79 -16.72
C SER A 247 0.99 0.29 -15.70
N GLY A 248 -0.23 0.21 -15.20
CA GLY A 248 -0.82 1.09 -14.20
C GLY A 248 -2.34 1.02 -14.29
N PHE A 249 -3.02 1.58 -13.30
CA PHE A 249 -4.48 1.49 -13.20
C PHE A 249 -5.07 2.87 -12.93
N LEU A 250 -6.27 3.10 -13.47
CA LEU A 250 -7.10 4.25 -13.15
C LEU A 250 -7.71 4.10 -11.76
N PHE A 251 -8.24 5.19 -11.23
CA PHE A 251 -8.90 5.18 -9.93
C PHE A 251 -10.06 4.18 -9.96
N ARG A 252 -10.02 3.21 -9.03
CA ARG A 252 -10.98 2.09 -8.88
C ARG A 252 -11.09 1.11 -10.05
N GLN A 253 -10.25 1.23 -11.08
CA GLN A 253 -10.30 0.36 -12.26
C GLN A 253 -10.37 -1.13 -11.94
N VAL A 254 -9.44 -1.64 -11.13
CA VAL A 254 -9.40 -3.07 -10.78
C VAL A 254 -10.68 -3.50 -10.08
N ARG A 255 -11.19 -2.69 -9.15
CA ARG A 255 -12.42 -2.99 -8.43
C ARG A 255 -13.62 -3.07 -9.38
N ASN A 256 -13.74 -2.11 -10.29
CA ASN A 256 -14.86 -2.05 -11.23
C ASN A 256 -14.80 -3.18 -12.27
N MET A 257 -13.61 -3.53 -12.79
CA MET A 257 -13.45 -4.70 -13.66
C MET A 257 -13.92 -5.99 -12.97
N VAL A 258 -13.61 -6.15 -11.68
CA VAL A 258 -14.03 -7.33 -10.90
C VAL A 258 -15.54 -7.34 -10.66
N PHE A 259 -16.12 -6.27 -10.12
CA PHE A 259 -17.54 -6.26 -9.76
C PHE A 259 -18.46 -6.14 -10.97
N ASP A 260 -18.22 -5.14 -11.83
CA ASP A 260 -19.20 -4.76 -12.85
C ASP A 260 -19.22 -5.76 -14.01
N SER A 261 -18.08 -6.35 -14.34
CA SER A 261 -17.97 -7.25 -15.50
C SER A 261 -17.82 -8.70 -15.13
N ILE A 262 -17.05 -9.02 -14.09
CA ILE A 262 -16.74 -10.43 -13.77
C ILE A 262 -17.79 -11.03 -12.83
N LEU A 263 -18.37 -10.26 -11.91
CA LEU A 263 -19.34 -10.77 -10.94
C LEU A 263 -20.81 -10.55 -11.32
N LEU A 264 -21.15 -9.47 -12.04
CA LEU A 264 -22.55 -9.16 -12.39
C LEU A 264 -23.07 -9.81 -13.68
N HIS A 265 -22.19 -10.39 -14.50
CA HIS A 265 -22.58 -11.00 -15.79
C HIS A 265 -22.69 -12.53 -15.73
N LEU A 266 -22.76 -13.11 -14.53
CA LEU A 266 -22.78 -14.55 -14.25
C LEU A 266 -23.90 -14.91 -13.27
#